data_AF-A0A0C2W6L0-F1
#
_entry.id   AF-A0A0C2W6L0-F1
#
_cell.length_a   1.000
_cell.length_b   1.000
_cell.length_c   1.000
_cell.angle_alpha   90.00
_cell.angle_beta   90.00
_cell.angle_gamma   90.00
#
_symmetry.space_group_name_H-M   'P 1'
#
loop_
_entity.id
_entity.type
_entity.pdbx_description
1 polymer ?
#
loop_
_entity_poly.entity_id
_entity_poly.type
_entity_poly.pdbx_seq_one_letter_code
_entity_poly.pdbx_strand_id
1 'polypeptide(L)'
;MKKAFMILLILAVLTAAGFGSVKVVQASVEKSVIEYLINEKNIPEDQIVFSESFIANLPGDKNWMVSIRLKDDAKTYYYYRSSGKIVLESYTESGVEYVQ
;
A
#
# COMPACT_ATOMS: atom_id res chain seq x y z
N MET A 1 38.13 16.64 7.04
CA MET A 1 37.34 16.73 5.79
C MET A 1 37.08 15.37 5.14
N LYS A 2 38.10 14.58 4.76
CA LYS A 2 37.90 13.24 4.12
C LYS A 2 37.07 12.25 4.96
N LYS A 3 37.29 12.19 6.28
CA LYS A 3 36.53 11.32 7.21
C LYS A 3 35.06 11.75 7.35
N ALA A 4 34.78 13.04 7.44
CA ALA A 4 33.41 13.57 7.53
C ALA A 4 32.63 13.37 6.23
N PHE A 5 33.29 13.55 5.07
CA PHE A 5 32.70 13.24 3.77
C PHE A 5 32.37 11.75 3.63
N MET A 6 33.26 10.87 4.10
CA MET A 6 33.03 9.42 4.07
C MET A 6 31.85 9.01 4.98
N ILE A 7 31.71 9.62 6.16
CA ILE A 7 30.55 9.41 7.04
C ILE A 7 29.25 9.88 6.36
N LEU A 8 29.27 11.06 5.73
CA LEU A 8 28.12 11.59 5.00
C LEU A 8 27.71 10.68 3.83
N LEU A 9 28.69 10.13 3.10
CA LEU A 9 28.46 9.21 1.99
C LEU A 9 27.81 7.91 2.49
N ILE A 10 28.30 7.34 3.60
CA ILE A 10 27.71 6.13 4.21
C ILE A 10 26.27 6.40 4.63
N LEU A 11 26.01 7.55 5.27
CA LEU A 11 24.66 7.93 5.69
C LEU A 11 23.73 8.09 4.48
N ALA A 12 24.21 8.73 3.40
CA ALA A 12 23.45 8.86 2.16
C ALA A 12 23.10 7.49 1.54
N VAL A 13 24.05 6.55 1.48
CA VAL A 13 23.80 5.20 0.96
C VAL A 13 22.79 4.44 1.82
N LEU A 14 22.90 4.51 3.15
CA LEU A 14 21.95 3.86 4.07
C LEU A 14 20.53 4.44 3.92
N THR A 15 20.40 5.76 3.82
CA THR A 15 19.09 6.40 3.60
C THR A 15 18.50 6.01 2.24
N ALA A 16 19.29 6.04 1.16
CA ALA A 16 18.84 5.64 -0.17
C ALA A 16 18.36 4.18 -0.22
N ALA A 17 19.07 3.26 0.44
CA ALA A 17 18.66 1.85 0.55
C ALA A 17 17.34 1.70 1.32
N GLY A 18 17.16 2.45 2.41
CA GLY A 18 15.92 2.47 3.18
C GLY A 18 14.73 2.94 2.34
N PHE A 19 14.81 4.11 1.69
CA PHE A 19 13.71 4.66 0.88
C PHE A 19 13.36 3.80 -0.34
N GLY A 20 14.36 3.19 -0.99
CA GLY A 20 14.13 2.28 -2.12
C GLY A 20 13.28 1.08 -1.73
N SER A 21 13.52 0.51 -0.55
CA SER A 21 12.78 -0.67 -0.06
C SER A 21 11.28 -0.38 0.16
N VAL A 22 10.95 0.81 0.67
CA VAL A 22 9.56 1.22 0.97
C VAL A 22 8.72 1.28 -0.30
N LYS A 23 9.22 1.94 -1.35
CA LYS A 23 8.48 2.09 -2.61
C LYS A 23 8.25 0.75 -3.32
N VAL A 24 9.22 -0.15 -3.24
CA VAL A 24 9.08 -1.51 -3.78
C VAL A 24 7.98 -2.29 -3.06
N VAL A 25 7.91 -2.21 -1.73
CA VAL A 25 6.86 -2.88 -0.95
C VAL A 25 5.49 -2.30 -1.30
N GLN A 26 5.36 -0.97 -1.30
CA GLN A 26 4.13 -0.26 -1.68
C GLN A 26 3.59 -0.71 -3.05
N ALA A 27 4.43 -0.62 -4.10
CA ALA A 27 4.05 -1.03 -5.45
C ALA A 27 3.71 -2.53 -5.54
N SER A 28 4.42 -3.38 -4.79
CA SER A 28 4.15 -4.83 -4.75
C SER A 28 2.79 -5.15 -4.12
N VAL A 29 2.45 -4.51 -3.00
CA VAL A 29 1.17 -4.72 -2.32
C VAL A 29 0.03 -4.17 -3.15
N GLU A 30 0.20 -2.98 -3.72
CA GLU A 30 -0.79 -2.36 -4.62
C GLU A 30 -1.12 -3.26 -5.82
N LYS A 31 -0.09 -3.75 -6.52
CA LYS A 31 -0.25 -4.70 -7.61
C LYS A 31 -1.00 -5.96 -7.16
N SER A 32 -0.65 -6.51 -6.00
CA SER A 32 -1.30 -7.74 -5.48
C SER A 32 -2.78 -7.50 -5.18
N VAL A 33 -3.14 -6.32 -4.67
CA VAL A 33 -4.55 -5.94 -4.41
C VAL A 33 -5.32 -5.79 -5.72
N ILE A 34 -4.75 -5.11 -6.71
CA ILE A 34 -5.39 -4.95 -8.03
C ILE A 34 -5.61 -6.33 -8.67
N GLU A 35 -4.59 -7.19 -8.68
CA GLU A 35 -4.69 -8.55 -9.23
C GLU A 35 -5.76 -9.39 -8.51
N TYR A 36 -5.87 -9.26 -7.19
CA TYR A 36 -6.93 -9.90 -6.39
C TYR A 36 -8.32 -9.41 -6.80
N LEU A 37 -8.50 -8.09 -6.93
CA LEU A 37 -9.80 -7.51 -7.30
C LEU A 37 -10.22 -7.97 -8.70
N ILE A 38 -9.29 -8.00 -9.65
CA ILE A 38 -9.57 -8.43 -11.02
C ILE A 38 -9.83 -9.94 -11.09
N ASN A 39 -8.91 -10.76 -10.57
CA ASN A 39 -8.93 -12.20 -10.83
C ASN A 39 -9.80 -12.98 -9.83
N GLU A 40 -9.82 -12.58 -8.57
CA GLU A 40 -10.57 -13.30 -7.52
C GLU A 40 -11.94 -12.68 -7.26
N LYS A 41 -12.06 -11.34 -7.31
CA LYS A 41 -13.34 -10.63 -7.15
C LYS A 41 -14.07 -10.35 -8.46
N ASN A 42 -13.45 -10.65 -9.61
CA ASN A 42 -14.03 -10.41 -10.93
C ASN A 42 -14.46 -8.94 -11.15
N ILE A 43 -13.74 -8.00 -10.54
CA ILE A 43 -13.96 -6.56 -10.74
C ILE A 43 -13.19 -6.15 -12.00
N PRO A 44 -13.86 -5.65 -13.05
CA PRO A 44 -13.18 -5.15 -14.23
C PRO A 44 -12.20 -4.03 -13.88
N GLU A 45 -11.04 -4.01 -14.54
CA GLU A 45 -9.99 -3.00 -14.26
C GLU A 45 -10.51 -1.57 -14.45
N ASP A 46 -11.38 -1.33 -15.44
CA ASP A 46 -11.99 -0.03 -15.72
C ASP A 46 -13.01 0.43 -14.66
N GLN A 47 -13.38 -0.44 -13.72
CA GLN A 47 -14.18 -0.10 -12.55
C GLN A 47 -13.33 0.42 -11.39
N ILE A 48 -12.02 0.16 -11.38
CA ILE A 48 -11.10 0.64 -10.35
C ILE A 48 -10.64 2.05 -10.74
N VAL A 49 -11.26 3.08 -10.15
CA VAL A 49 -10.98 4.48 -10.48
C VAL A 49 -9.86 5.10 -9.64
N PHE A 50 -9.50 4.44 -8.54
CA PHE A 50 -8.44 4.90 -7.65
C PHE A 50 -7.78 3.71 -6.97
N SER A 51 -6.46 3.73 -6.96
CA SER A 51 -5.60 2.82 -6.21
C SER A 51 -4.41 3.62 -5.69
N GLU A 52 -4.18 3.58 -4.38
CA GLU A 52 -3.00 4.20 -3.79
C GLU A 52 -2.53 3.41 -2.56
N SER A 53 -1.26 3.02 -2.58
CA SER A 53 -0.58 2.39 -1.45
C SER A 53 -0.02 3.40 -0.45
N PHE A 54 -0.20 3.14 0.84
CA PHE A 54 0.21 4.04 1.92
C PHE A 54 0.72 3.27 3.16
N ILE A 55 1.43 4.00 4.04
CA ILE A 55 1.89 3.49 5.33
C ILE A 55 0.83 3.85 6.38
N ALA A 56 0.20 2.85 6.98
CA ALA A 56 -0.90 3.06 7.93
C ALA A 56 -0.46 3.28 9.38
N ASN A 57 0.83 3.09 9.69
CA ASN A 57 1.37 3.08 11.07
C ASN A 57 0.69 2.03 11.98
N LEU A 58 0.29 0.91 11.38
CA LEU A 58 -0.29 -0.24 12.07
C LEU A 58 0.75 -1.36 12.23
N PRO A 59 0.61 -2.26 13.22
CA PRO A 59 1.57 -3.34 13.41
C PRO A 59 1.53 -4.37 12.27
N GLY A 60 2.70 -4.90 11.92
CA GLY A 60 2.85 -6.00 10.98
C GLY A 60 2.47 -5.64 9.55
N ASP A 61 1.84 -6.59 8.85
CA ASP A 61 1.47 -6.45 7.44
C ASP A 61 0.47 -5.31 7.19
N LYS A 62 -0.37 -4.99 8.18
CA LYS A 62 -1.31 -3.86 8.12
C LYS A 62 -0.61 -2.51 7.99
N ASN A 63 0.70 -2.42 8.24
CA ASN A 63 1.44 -1.20 7.98
C ASN A 63 1.40 -0.81 6.49
N TRP A 64 1.24 -1.78 5.59
CA TRP A 64 1.26 -1.61 4.14
C TRP A 64 -0.13 -1.81 3.57
N MET A 65 -0.86 -0.71 3.38
CA MET A 65 -2.25 -0.76 2.92
C MET A 65 -2.40 -0.16 1.53
N VAL A 66 -3.51 -0.51 0.89
CA VAL A 66 -3.92 0.00 -0.41
C VAL A 66 -5.35 0.49 -0.28
N SER A 67 -5.54 1.76 -0.61
CA SER A 67 -6.86 2.37 -0.70
C SER A 67 -7.41 2.19 -2.12
N ILE A 68 -8.66 1.74 -2.22
CA ILE A 68 -9.34 1.45 -3.50
C ILE A 68 -10.66 2.19 -3.54
N ARG A 69 -10.95 2.86 -4.66
CA ARG A 69 -12.30 3.35 -4.99
C ARG A 69 -12.76 2.80 -6.31
N LEU A 70 -14.05 2.48 -6.38
CA LEU A 70 -14.71 1.97 -7.57
C LEU A 70 -15.61 3.05 -8.18
N LYS A 71 -15.85 2.98 -9.50
CA LYS A 71 -16.51 4.03 -10.28
C LYS A 71 -17.91 4.40 -9.77
N ASP A 72 -18.70 3.40 -9.37
CA ASP A 72 -20.09 3.55 -8.97
C ASP A 72 -20.32 3.15 -7.49
N ASP A 73 -19.29 3.24 -6.65
CA ASP A 73 -19.37 2.99 -5.21
C ASP A 73 -18.81 4.19 -4.43
N ALA A 74 -19.57 4.67 -3.45
CA ALA A 74 -19.15 5.77 -2.60
C ALA A 74 -18.07 5.36 -1.57
N LYS A 75 -17.80 4.06 -1.45
CA LYS A 75 -16.86 3.53 -0.46
C LYS A 75 -15.40 3.69 -0.88
N THR A 76 -14.55 3.93 0.12
CA THR A 76 -13.10 3.69 -0.01
C THR A 76 -12.76 2.44 0.77
N TYR A 77 -12.23 1.44 0.10
CA TYR A 77 -11.84 0.17 0.69
C TYR A 77 -10.36 0.16 1.02
N TYR A 78 -10.00 -0.39 2.18
CA TYR A 78 -8.61 -0.49 2.62
C TYR A 78 -8.19 -1.95 2.71
N TYR A 79 -7.31 -2.35 1.80
CA TYR A 79 -6.79 -3.71 1.73
C TYR A 79 -5.34 -3.77 2.19
N TYR A 80 -4.92 -4.94 2.67
CA TYR A 80 -3.50 -5.25 2.90
C TYR A 80 -3.20 -6.68 2.48
N ARG A 81 -1.91 -6.97 2.29
CA ARG A 81 -1.44 -8.33 1.97
C ARG A 81 -0.86 -8.97 3.21
N SER A 82 -1.41 -10.11 3.64
CA SER A 82 -0.84 -10.91 4.73
C SER A 82 -0.70 -12.38 4.36
N SER A 83 0.48 -12.95 4.59
CA SER A 83 0.79 -14.36 4.30
C SER A 83 0.38 -14.78 2.88
N GLY A 84 0.62 -13.90 1.90
CA GLY A 84 0.27 -14.14 0.48
C GLY A 84 -1.20 -13.96 0.12
N LYS A 85 -2.07 -13.60 1.07
CA LYS A 85 -3.50 -13.34 0.83
C LYS A 85 -3.82 -11.86 0.93
N ILE A 86 -4.80 -11.41 0.13
CA ILE A 86 -5.35 -10.06 0.27
C ILE A 86 -6.51 -10.09 1.25
N VAL A 87 -6.47 -9.16 2.20
CA VAL A 87 -7.46 -9.03 3.28
C VAL A 87 -8.06 -7.63 3.21
N LEU A 88 -9.39 -7.54 3.21
CA LEU A 88 -10.10 -6.29 3.44
C LEU A 88 -10.02 -5.99 4.93
N GLU A 89 -9.46 -4.83 5.28
CA GLU A 89 -9.36 -4.38 6.66
C GLU A 89 -10.64 -3.67 7.07
N SER A 90 -11.01 -2.67 6.29
CA SER A 90 -12.12 -1.76 6.54
C SER A 90 -12.56 -1.08 5.25
N TYR A 91 -13.69 -0.40 5.32
CA TYR A 91 -14.08 0.58 4.33
C TYR A 91 -14.63 1.83 5.00
N THR A 92 -14.50 2.97 4.34
CA THR A 92 -15.17 4.21 4.73
C THR A 92 -16.33 4.51 3.81
N GLU A 93 -17.47 4.90 4.38
CA GLU A 93 -18.65 5.37 3.67
C GLU A 93 -19.16 6.64 4.36
N SER A 94 -19.28 7.74 3.61
CA SER A 94 -19.74 9.03 4.15
C SER A 94 -18.97 9.51 5.39
N GLY A 95 -17.66 9.22 5.47
CA GLY A 95 -16.79 9.60 6.58
C GLY A 95 -16.89 8.70 7.81
N VAL A 96 -17.69 7.64 7.77
CA VAL A 96 -17.76 6.61 8.81
C VAL A 96 -16.95 5.41 8.37
N GLU A 97 -16.09 4.91 9.26
CA GLU A 97 -15.27 3.72 9.03
C GLU A 97 -15.96 2.47 9.59
N TYR A 98 -15.96 1.41 8.78
CA TYR A 98 -16.53 0.11 9.11
C TYR A 98 -15.42 -0.94 9.02
N VAL A 99 -15.01 -1.45 10.18
CA VAL A 99 -13.97 -2.48 10.31
C VAL A 99 -14.61 -3.86 10.16
N GLN A 100 -13.90 -4.78 9.49
CA GLN A 100 -14.36 -6.15 9.29
C GLN A 100 -13.93 -7.11 10.41
#